data_AF-M3IEL0-F1
#
_entry.id   AF-M3IEL0-F1
#
_cell.length_a   1.000
_cell.length_b   1.000
_cell.length_c   1.000
_cell.angle_alpha   90.00
_cell.angle_beta   90.00
_cell.angle_gamma   90.00
#
_symmetry.space_group_name_H-M   'P 1'
#
loop_
_entity.id
_entity.type
_entity.pdbx_description
1 polymer ?
#
loop_
_entity_poly.entity_id
_entity_poly.type
_entity_poly.pdbx_seq_one_letter_code
_entity_poly.pdbx_strand_id
1 'polypeptide(L)'
;EFKRKKDKDFAISIRLLHSHCLEHFFSILFASMQGYDAINVWLLLYTPKDLRELIRKTQSEIPFFRKFSDVKPNWESILNKIHFGLDFFNSFSKEVILKTVIELADRFNSETYFLEYNSIKHSLRNKFGSFQIEIGPLENKVKINGGDYGSTFRKIERLSKNNKYHLSTSKIFSQWNPDRLFSEIQILSLLISNIKSFLIAINCKEPHKIEFKLPKTEFLKDYQNLPDPELISGKLERWSISPNYKLIDKNELLKIIQEEFPGLFKQEYDI
;
A
#
# COMPACT_ATOMS: atom_id res chain seq x y z
N GLU A 1 19.14 -4.05 23.71
CA GLU A 1 18.02 -4.78 23.06
C GLU A 1 16.70 -4.00 23.08
N PHE A 2 16.28 -3.47 24.24
CA PHE A 2 15.04 -2.69 24.40
C PHE A 2 14.94 -1.41 23.52
N LYS A 3 16.05 -0.66 23.34
CA LYS A 3 16.09 0.54 22.47
C LYS A 3 15.82 0.21 21.00
N ARG A 4 16.50 -0.81 20.46
CA ARG A 4 16.30 -1.30 19.08
C ARG A 4 14.86 -1.81 18.83
N LYS A 5 14.20 -2.36 19.86
CA LYS A 5 12.79 -2.78 19.76
C LYS A 5 11.87 -1.56 19.60
N LYS A 6 12.05 -0.51 20.43
CA LYS A 6 11.30 0.74 20.30
C LYS A 6 11.50 1.42 18.94
N ASP A 7 12.73 1.41 18.43
CA ASP A 7 13.05 1.99 17.13
C ASP A 7 12.27 1.28 15.99
N LYS A 8 12.15 -0.06 16.07
CA LYS A 8 11.35 -0.85 15.11
C LYS A 8 9.85 -0.63 15.25
N ASP A 9 9.33 -0.59 16.48
CA ASP A 9 7.90 -0.34 16.74
C ASP A 9 7.48 1.06 16.23
N PHE A 10 8.35 2.06 16.40
CA PHE A 10 8.15 3.40 15.87
C PHE A 10 8.17 3.41 14.33
N ALA A 11 9.13 2.72 13.72
CA ALA A 11 9.24 2.59 12.26
C ALA A 11 7.98 1.94 11.65
N ILE A 12 7.42 0.91 12.29
CA ILE A 12 6.16 0.27 11.86
C ILE A 12 4.98 1.24 11.96
N SER A 13 4.95 2.05 13.03
CA SER A 13 3.91 3.08 13.20
C SER A 13 3.99 4.13 12.08
N ILE A 14 5.19 4.54 11.67
CA ILE A 14 5.41 5.40 10.49
C ILE A 14 4.88 4.71 9.23
N ARG A 15 5.16 3.43 9.02
CA ARG A 15 4.68 2.68 7.85
C ARG A 15 3.15 2.62 7.80
N LEU A 16 2.50 2.35 8.92
CA LEU A 16 1.04 2.34 9.03
C LEU A 16 0.45 3.73 8.77
N LEU A 17 0.99 4.76 9.41
CA LEU A 17 0.56 6.14 9.22
C LEU A 17 0.69 6.55 7.77
N HIS A 18 1.82 6.25 7.13
CA HIS A 18 2.03 6.50 5.71
C HIS A 18 0.93 5.84 4.86
N SER A 19 0.56 4.57 5.14
CA SER A 19 -0.53 3.90 4.42
C SER A 19 -1.88 4.57 4.60
N HIS A 20 -2.21 5.03 5.81
CA HIS A 20 -3.43 5.78 6.07
C HIS A 20 -3.44 7.14 5.37
N CYS A 21 -2.33 7.89 5.44
CA CYS A 21 -2.19 9.19 4.77
C CYS A 21 -2.32 9.05 3.25
N LEU A 22 -1.77 7.99 2.67
CA LEU A 22 -1.81 7.76 1.23
C LEU A 22 -3.23 7.43 0.74
N GLU A 23 -3.93 6.55 1.46
CA GLU A 23 -5.34 6.25 1.19
C GLU A 23 -6.20 7.51 1.32
N HIS A 24 -6.00 8.28 2.40
CA HIS A 24 -6.74 9.51 2.65
C HIS A 24 -6.49 10.57 1.56
N PHE A 25 -5.22 10.78 1.17
CA PHE A 25 -4.86 11.71 0.10
C PHE A 25 -5.60 11.39 -1.20
N PHE A 26 -5.50 10.14 -1.69
CA PHE A 26 -6.18 9.77 -2.92
C PHE A 26 -7.70 9.83 -2.78
N SER A 27 -8.26 9.39 -1.65
CA SER A 27 -9.72 9.41 -1.46
C SER A 27 -10.26 10.84 -1.54
N ILE A 28 -9.64 11.80 -0.84
CA ILE A 28 -10.11 13.19 -0.87
C ILE A 28 -9.80 13.87 -2.20
N LEU A 29 -8.70 13.51 -2.88
CA LEU A 29 -8.35 14.01 -4.20
C LEU A 29 -9.45 13.64 -5.21
N PHE A 30 -9.83 12.36 -5.29
CA PHE A 30 -10.89 11.94 -6.21
C PHE A 30 -12.27 12.41 -5.78
N ALA A 31 -12.56 12.47 -4.47
CA ALA A 31 -13.79 13.09 -3.98
C ALA A 31 -13.89 14.55 -4.44
N SER A 32 -12.79 15.31 -4.41
CA SER A 32 -12.78 16.69 -4.89
C SER A 32 -13.01 16.82 -6.40
N MET A 33 -12.68 15.79 -7.20
CA MET A 33 -12.90 15.80 -8.64
C MET A 33 -14.28 15.30 -9.06
N GLN A 34 -14.86 14.36 -8.32
CA GLN A 34 -16.10 13.67 -8.68
C GLN A 34 -17.33 14.15 -7.90
N GLY A 35 -17.15 14.66 -6.69
CA GLY A 35 -18.24 14.98 -5.76
C GLY A 35 -17.87 16.08 -4.77
N TYR A 36 -17.27 17.18 -5.24
CA TYR A 36 -16.83 18.28 -4.37
C TYR A 36 -17.96 18.90 -3.53
N ASP A 37 -19.21 18.78 -3.96
CA ASP A 37 -20.44 19.25 -3.32
C ASP A 37 -21.07 18.20 -2.37
N ALA A 38 -20.58 16.96 -2.39
CA ALA A 38 -21.09 15.83 -1.60
C ALA A 38 -19.95 14.90 -1.15
N ILE A 39 -18.86 15.48 -0.65
CA ILE A 39 -17.60 14.78 -0.33
C ILE A 39 -17.82 13.69 0.70
N ASN A 40 -18.61 13.97 1.74
CA ASN A 40 -18.95 13.00 2.77
C ASN A 40 -19.66 11.77 2.19
N VAL A 41 -20.57 11.96 1.23
CA VAL A 41 -21.26 10.86 0.55
C VAL A 41 -20.25 10.06 -0.27
N TRP A 42 -19.38 10.72 -1.02
CA TRP A 42 -18.34 10.03 -1.80
C TRP A 42 -17.42 9.19 -0.89
N LEU A 43 -16.97 9.77 0.23
CA LEU A 43 -16.08 9.10 1.19
C LEU A 43 -16.75 7.92 1.91
N LEU A 44 -18.07 7.92 2.06
CA LEU A 44 -18.81 6.80 2.65
C LEU A 44 -19.10 5.67 1.66
N LEU A 45 -19.11 5.97 0.36
CA LEU A 45 -19.48 5.01 -0.69
C LEU A 45 -18.28 4.35 -1.37
N TYR A 46 -17.12 5.00 -1.44
CA TYR A 46 -15.98 4.43 -2.14
C TYR A 46 -15.46 3.16 -1.45
N THR A 47 -15.04 2.19 -2.25
CA THR A 47 -14.26 1.06 -1.75
C THR A 47 -12.78 1.24 -2.11
N PRO A 48 -11.84 0.58 -1.40
CA PRO A 48 -10.44 0.57 -1.79
C PRO A 48 -10.19 0.09 -3.23
N LYS A 49 -11.07 -0.77 -3.77
CA LYS A 49 -11.02 -1.23 -5.16
C LYS A 49 -11.37 -0.12 -6.13
N ASP A 50 -12.39 0.68 -5.84
CA ASP A 50 -12.79 1.82 -6.67
C ASP A 50 -11.68 2.87 -6.70
N LEU A 51 -11.06 3.12 -5.54
CA LEU A 51 -9.94 4.07 -5.44
C LEU A 51 -8.75 3.63 -6.30
N ARG A 52 -8.36 2.35 -6.23
CA ARG A 52 -7.30 1.77 -7.07
C ARG A 52 -7.62 1.88 -8.56
N GLU A 53 -8.87 1.64 -8.94
CA GLU A 53 -9.28 1.77 -10.34
C GLU A 53 -9.19 3.23 -10.83
N LEU A 54 -9.56 4.21 -10.00
CA LEU A 54 -9.40 5.63 -10.33
C LEU A 54 -7.93 6.02 -10.49
N ILE A 55 -7.06 5.54 -9.59
CA ILE A 55 -5.61 5.74 -9.69
C ILE A 55 -5.08 5.11 -10.99
N ARG A 56 -5.45 3.86 -11.28
CA ARG A 56 -5.04 3.16 -12.52
C ARG A 56 -5.50 3.90 -13.77
N LYS A 57 -6.76 4.33 -13.80
CA LYS A 57 -7.29 5.13 -14.91
C LYS A 57 -6.54 6.44 -15.08
N THR A 58 -6.17 7.09 -13.99
CA THR A 58 -5.38 8.33 -14.02
C THR A 58 -3.96 8.10 -14.53
N GLN A 59 -3.32 6.99 -14.15
CA GLN A 59 -1.99 6.61 -14.65
C GLN A 59 -2.00 6.25 -16.14
N SER A 60 -3.07 5.61 -16.62
CA SER A 60 -3.23 5.20 -18.01
C SER A 60 -3.95 6.23 -18.88
N GLU A 61 -4.23 7.42 -18.35
CA GLU A 61 -5.03 8.48 -18.99
C GLU A 61 -6.41 8.02 -19.51
N ILE A 62 -6.98 6.98 -18.89
CA ILE A 62 -8.30 6.45 -19.25
C ILE A 62 -9.37 7.38 -18.67
N PRO A 63 -10.38 7.80 -19.46
CA PRO A 63 -11.46 8.62 -18.97
C PRO A 63 -12.22 8.01 -17.78
N PHE A 64 -12.63 8.88 -16.87
CA PHE A 64 -13.52 8.57 -15.74
C PHE A 64 -14.37 9.81 -15.46
N PHE A 65 -15.49 9.62 -14.77
CA PHE A 65 -16.37 10.74 -14.43
C PHE A 65 -15.63 11.78 -13.59
N ARG A 66 -15.72 13.06 -13.96
CA ARG A 66 -15.21 14.22 -13.24
C ARG A 66 -16.22 15.33 -13.42
N LYS A 67 -16.48 16.13 -12.38
CA LYS A 67 -17.38 17.29 -12.49
C LYS A 67 -16.73 18.47 -13.21
N PHE A 68 -15.40 18.57 -13.15
CA PHE A 68 -14.62 19.55 -13.89
C PHE A 68 -14.30 19.03 -15.29
N SER A 69 -14.99 19.57 -16.31
CA SER A 69 -14.84 19.15 -17.72
C SER A 69 -13.50 19.57 -18.34
N ASP A 70 -12.86 20.60 -17.80
CA ASP A 70 -11.55 21.11 -18.20
C ASP A 70 -10.38 20.24 -17.71
N VAL A 71 -10.62 19.33 -16.76
CA VAL A 71 -9.58 18.49 -16.15
C VAL A 71 -9.43 17.17 -16.93
N LYS A 72 -8.21 16.93 -17.43
CA LYS A 72 -7.81 15.69 -18.10
C LYS A 72 -7.61 14.56 -17.08
N PRO A 73 -7.79 13.27 -17.48
CA PRO A 73 -7.60 12.11 -16.60
C PRO A 73 -6.11 11.81 -16.30
N ASN A 74 -5.29 12.81 -15.99
CA ASN A 74 -3.87 12.60 -15.68
C ASN A 74 -3.44 13.40 -14.45
N TRP A 75 -2.35 12.97 -13.81
CA TRP A 75 -1.87 13.54 -12.56
C TRP A 75 -1.56 15.03 -12.69
N GLU A 76 -0.92 15.44 -13.77
CA GLU A 76 -0.58 16.84 -13.98
C GLU A 76 -1.82 17.72 -14.01
N SER A 77 -2.85 17.37 -14.79
CA SER A 77 -4.06 18.18 -14.91
C SER A 77 -4.85 18.24 -13.61
N ILE A 78 -4.99 17.12 -12.90
CA ILE A 78 -5.69 17.04 -11.61
C ILE A 78 -4.94 17.87 -10.56
N LEU A 79 -3.64 17.66 -10.41
CA LEU A 79 -2.85 18.40 -9.44
C LEU A 79 -2.78 19.88 -9.81
N ASN A 80 -2.76 20.24 -11.10
CA ASN A 80 -2.79 21.64 -11.52
C ASN A 80 -4.08 22.33 -11.12
N LYS A 81 -5.23 21.66 -11.28
CA LYS A 81 -6.53 22.20 -10.88
C LYS A 81 -6.60 22.52 -9.38
N ILE A 82 -6.07 21.63 -8.55
CA ILE A 82 -6.25 21.66 -7.10
C ILE A 82 -5.12 22.42 -6.40
N HIS A 83 -3.88 22.18 -6.80
CA HIS A 83 -2.68 22.64 -6.11
C HIS A 83 -1.95 23.74 -6.86
N PHE A 84 -2.06 23.76 -8.20
CA PHE A 84 -1.23 24.62 -9.05
C PHE A 84 -1.99 25.72 -9.81
N GLY A 85 -3.24 26.01 -9.42
CA GLY A 85 -4.09 27.04 -10.05
C GLY A 85 -3.70 28.49 -9.77
N LEU A 86 -2.49 28.71 -9.27
CA LEU A 86 -1.88 30.03 -9.10
C LEU A 86 -0.60 30.00 -9.93
N ASP A 87 -0.35 30.99 -10.79
CA ASP A 87 0.85 31.16 -11.63
C ASP A 87 2.17 31.32 -10.83
N PHE A 88 2.20 30.84 -9.59
CA PHE A 88 3.21 31.09 -8.57
C PHE A 88 4.25 29.96 -8.46
N PHE A 89 4.19 28.97 -9.34
CA PHE A 89 5.05 27.78 -9.25
C PHE A 89 6.39 27.97 -9.94
N ASN A 90 7.46 27.87 -9.15
CA ASN A 90 8.76 27.53 -9.70
C ASN A 90 8.69 26.11 -10.28
N SER A 91 9.19 25.88 -11.49
CA SER A 91 9.07 24.60 -12.22
C SER A 91 9.55 23.40 -11.38
N PHE A 92 10.62 23.61 -10.60
CA PHE A 92 11.24 22.57 -9.77
C PHE A 92 10.27 21.90 -8.79
N SER A 93 9.50 22.67 -8.01
CA SER A 93 8.60 22.08 -7.00
C SER A 93 7.47 21.28 -7.64
N LYS A 94 6.99 21.71 -8.81
CA LYS A 94 5.93 21.03 -9.55
C LYS A 94 6.40 19.66 -10.05
N GLU A 95 7.57 19.61 -10.67
CA GLU A 95 8.15 18.37 -11.21
C GLU A 95 8.37 17.31 -10.11
N VAL A 96 8.96 17.73 -8.98
CA VAL A 96 9.21 16.82 -7.85
C VAL A 96 7.93 16.28 -7.25
N ILE A 97 6.92 17.13 -7.05
CA ILE A 97 5.62 16.70 -6.52
C ILE A 97 4.90 15.78 -7.50
N LEU A 98 4.88 16.11 -8.79
CA LEU A 98 4.27 15.26 -9.82
C LEU A 98 4.90 13.88 -9.83
N LYS A 99 6.24 13.81 -9.86
CA LYS A 99 7.00 12.55 -9.80
C LYS A 99 6.66 11.77 -8.52
N THR A 100 6.65 12.45 -7.38
CA THR A 100 6.33 11.83 -6.08
C THR A 100 4.92 11.24 -6.07
N VAL A 101 3.91 11.97 -6.56
CA VAL A 101 2.52 11.47 -6.63
C VAL A 101 2.41 10.25 -7.55
N ILE A 102 3.13 10.23 -8.67
CA ILE A 102 3.18 9.07 -9.58
C ILE A 102 3.78 7.85 -8.86
N GLU A 103 4.92 8.00 -8.20
CA GLU A 103 5.57 6.92 -7.44
C GLU A 103 4.66 6.39 -6.32
N LEU A 104 3.97 7.29 -5.62
CA LEU A 104 3.02 6.96 -4.57
C LEU A 104 1.77 6.25 -5.11
N ALA A 105 1.31 6.62 -6.31
CA ALA A 105 0.21 5.96 -7.01
C ALA A 105 0.58 4.52 -7.42
N ASP A 106 1.78 4.32 -7.99
CA ASP A 106 2.31 2.99 -8.33
C ASP A 106 2.40 2.11 -7.09
N ARG A 107 2.91 2.68 -6.00
CA ARG A 107 3.00 1.99 -4.70
C ARG A 107 1.63 1.61 -4.18
N PHE A 108 0.65 2.52 -4.22
CA PHE A 108 -0.71 2.24 -3.74
C PHE A 108 -1.41 1.15 -4.56
N ASN A 109 -1.17 1.10 -5.87
CA ASN A 109 -1.71 0.07 -6.77
C ASN A 109 -0.97 -1.27 -6.69
N SER A 110 0.19 -1.33 -6.02
CA SER A 110 0.92 -2.57 -5.82
C SER A 110 0.13 -3.58 -4.98
N GLU A 111 0.09 -4.82 -5.45
CA GLU A 111 -0.46 -5.95 -4.70
C GLU A 111 0.39 -6.26 -3.46
N THR A 112 1.71 -6.16 -3.57
CA THR A 112 2.62 -6.30 -2.43
C THR A 112 2.26 -5.33 -1.32
N TYR A 113 2.06 -4.06 -1.67
CA TYR A 113 1.73 -3.01 -0.71
C TYR A 113 0.41 -3.29 0.03
N PHE A 114 -0.61 -3.76 -0.70
CA PHE A 114 -1.89 -4.16 -0.13
C PHE A 114 -1.74 -5.28 0.90
N LEU A 115 -1.03 -6.33 0.51
CA LEU A 115 -0.83 -7.51 1.32
C LEU A 115 0.01 -7.18 2.55
N GLU A 116 1.03 -6.35 2.41
CA GLU A 116 1.84 -5.86 3.54
C GLU A 116 0.94 -5.12 4.53
N TYR A 117 0.20 -4.10 4.08
CA TYR A 117 -0.67 -3.29 4.93
C TYR A 117 -1.72 -4.13 5.67
N ASN A 118 -2.40 -5.04 4.98
CA ASN A 118 -3.35 -5.96 5.62
C ASN A 118 -2.66 -6.89 6.62
N SER A 119 -1.45 -7.36 6.31
CA SER A 119 -0.72 -8.23 7.22
C SER A 119 -0.25 -7.50 8.48
N ILE A 120 0.11 -6.22 8.37
CA ILE A 120 0.43 -5.36 9.53
C ILE A 120 -0.85 -5.08 10.34
N LYS A 121 -1.97 -4.72 9.70
CA LYS A 121 -3.26 -4.48 10.37
C LYS A 121 -3.75 -5.68 11.17
N HIS A 122 -3.68 -6.88 10.60
CA HIS A 122 -4.06 -8.12 11.29
C HIS A 122 -2.95 -8.67 12.22
N SER A 123 -2.03 -7.78 12.59
CA SER A 123 -1.32 -7.67 13.86
C SER A 123 -0.27 -8.72 14.24
N LEU A 124 -0.18 -9.93 13.68
CA LEU A 124 0.81 -10.92 14.19
C LEU A 124 1.37 -11.94 13.17
N ARG A 125 1.11 -11.77 11.86
CA ARG A 125 1.60 -12.71 10.83
C ARG A 125 2.93 -12.32 10.21
N ASN A 126 3.48 -11.17 10.63
CA ASN A 126 4.67 -10.57 10.05
C ASN A 126 5.86 -10.70 10.97
N LYS A 127 7.01 -11.06 10.40
CA LYS A 127 8.29 -10.85 11.06
C LYS A 127 8.76 -9.46 10.67
N PHE A 128 8.94 -8.59 11.67
CA PHE A 128 9.47 -7.25 11.48
C PHE A 128 10.99 -7.28 11.37
N GLY A 129 11.51 -6.45 10.49
CA GLY A 129 12.89 -6.50 10.04
C GLY A 129 12.99 -7.07 8.63
N SER A 130 14.09 -6.78 7.96
CA SER A 130 14.30 -7.25 6.60
C SER A 130 14.55 -8.76 6.54
N PHE A 131 14.77 -9.25 5.33
CA PHE A 131 15.07 -10.64 5.06
C PHE A 131 16.55 -10.94 5.28
N GLN A 132 16.84 -12.20 5.54
CA GLN A 132 18.20 -12.75 5.42
C GLN A 132 18.10 -13.93 4.46
N ILE A 133 18.86 -13.86 3.37
CA ILE A 133 19.01 -14.93 2.40
C ILE A 133 20.40 -15.52 2.61
N GLU A 134 20.48 -16.82 2.82
CA GLU A 134 21.75 -17.55 2.84
C GLU A 134 21.83 -18.43 1.58
N ILE A 135 22.87 -18.24 0.75
CA ILE A 135 23.09 -18.99 -0.49
C ILE A 135 24.45 -19.68 -0.40
N GLY A 136 24.50 -20.97 -0.70
CA GLY A 136 25.74 -21.74 -0.76
C GLY A 136 25.69 -23.04 0.04
N PRO A 137 26.72 -23.88 -0.10
CA PRO A 137 26.86 -25.12 0.66
C PRO A 137 26.93 -24.85 2.17
N LEU A 138 26.52 -25.82 3.00
CA LEU A 138 26.36 -25.65 4.44
C LEU A 138 27.60 -25.07 5.14
N GLU A 139 28.78 -25.37 4.60
CA GLU A 139 30.10 -24.99 5.11
C GLU A 139 30.56 -23.60 4.62
N ASN A 140 30.03 -23.09 3.51
CA ASN A 140 30.39 -21.80 2.89
C ASN A 140 29.15 -21.04 2.41
N LYS A 141 28.30 -20.65 3.36
CA LYS A 141 27.11 -19.86 3.06
C LYS A 141 27.45 -18.37 2.93
N VAL A 142 27.14 -17.79 1.78
CA VAL A 142 27.08 -16.33 1.60
C VAL A 142 25.78 -15.84 2.23
N LYS A 143 25.90 -14.90 3.18
CA LYS A 143 24.74 -14.26 3.82
C LYS A 143 24.48 -12.91 3.19
N ILE A 144 23.30 -12.78 2.59
CA ILE A 144 22.76 -11.51 2.11
C ILE A 144 21.74 -11.06 3.16
N ASN A 145 22.09 -10.03 3.91
CA ASN A 145 21.15 -9.37 4.82
C ASN A 145 20.47 -8.24 4.04
N GLY A 146 19.15 -8.15 4.15
CA GLY A 146 18.47 -6.91 3.79
C GLY A 146 18.64 -5.85 4.88
N GLY A 147 18.15 -4.63 4.62
CA GLY A 147 18.33 -3.48 5.52
C GLY A 147 17.70 -3.62 6.92
N ASP A 148 17.80 -2.58 7.75
CA ASP A 148 17.30 -2.65 9.13
C ASP A 148 15.76 -2.64 9.23
N TYR A 149 15.10 -2.09 8.22
CA TYR A 149 13.65 -1.84 8.19
C TYR A 149 12.99 -2.56 7.03
N GLY A 150 11.89 -3.24 7.34
CA GLY A 150 11.20 -4.09 6.39
C GLY A 150 10.13 -4.94 7.07
N SER A 151 9.39 -5.67 6.23
CA SER A 151 8.44 -6.68 6.66
C SER A 151 8.64 -7.96 5.87
N THR A 152 8.41 -9.10 6.53
CA THR A 152 8.21 -10.38 5.86
C THR A 152 6.82 -10.89 6.20
N PHE A 153 6.02 -11.17 5.18
CA PHE A 153 4.63 -11.60 5.29
C PHE A 153 4.35 -12.78 4.35
N ARG A 154 3.18 -13.41 4.50
CA ARG A 154 2.77 -14.55 3.67
C ARG A 154 1.63 -14.17 2.75
N LYS A 155 1.72 -14.62 1.50
CA LYS A 155 0.61 -14.59 0.54
C LYS A 155 0.05 -15.99 0.38
N ILE A 156 -1.27 -16.10 0.41
CA ILE A 156 -1.97 -17.34 0.08
C ILE A 156 -2.03 -17.47 -1.44
N GLU A 157 -1.66 -18.63 -1.95
CA GLU A 157 -1.72 -18.98 -3.37
C GLU A 157 -2.68 -20.14 -3.55
N ARG A 158 -3.62 -20.01 -4.50
CA ARG A 158 -4.53 -21.11 -4.83
C ARG A 158 -3.85 -22.05 -5.81
N LEU A 159 -3.75 -23.31 -5.43
CA LEU A 159 -3.20 -24.38 -6.29
C LEU A 159 -4.23 -24.89 -7.30
N SER A 160 -5.53 -24.67 -7.03
CA SER A 160 -6.63 -25.04 -7.93
C SER A 160 -7.62 -23.88 -8.09
N LYS A 161 -8.12 -23.69 -9.32
CA LYS A 161 -9.21 -22.74 -9.61
C LYS A 161 -10.54 -23.20 -9.01
N ASN A 162 -10.75 -24.51 -8.90
CA ASN A 162 -12.05 -25.11 -8.60
C ASN A 162 -12.21 -25.50 -7.13
N ASN A 163 -11.14 -25.53 -6.35
CA ASN A 163 -11.18 -25.89 -4.94
C ASN A 163 -10.52 -24.83 -4.06
N LYS A 164 -11.34 -24.13 -3.25
CA LYS A 164 -10.89 -23.07 -2.35
C LYS A 164 -10.00 -23.54 -1.20
N TYR A 165 -9.92 -24.84 -0.96
CA TYR A 165 -9.12 -25.44 0.11
C TYR A 165 -7.72 -25.87 -0.35
N HIS A 166 -7.45 -25.87 -1.66
CA HIS A 166 -6.12 -26.18 -2.19
C HIS A 166 -5.26 -24.92 -2.18
N LEU A 167 -4.59 -24.72 -1.04
CA LEU A 167 -3.83 -23.51 -0.75
C LEU A 167 -2.35 -23.84 -0.55
N SER A 168 -1.50 -22.96 -1.06
CA SER A 168 -0.08 -22.86 -0.73
C SER A 168 0.19 -21.48 -0.14
N THR A 169 1.39 -21.29 0.41
CA THR A 169 1.84 -19.98 0.89
C THR A 169 3.19 -19.64 0.31
N SER A 170 3.33 -18.41 -0.22
CA SER A 170 4.63 -17.83 -0.54
C SER A 170 5.03 -16.81 0.52
N LYS A 171 6.33 -16.65 0.74
CA LYS A 171 6.86 -15.59 1.60
C LYS A 171 7.21 -14.39 0.73
N ILE A 172 6.68 -13.23 1.11
CA ILE A 172 7.00 -11.96 0.50
C ILE A 172 7.79 -11.15 1.52
N PHE A 173 8.83 -10.49 1.06
CA PHE A 173 9.59 -9.53 1.85
C PHE A 173 9.53 -8.18 1.17
N SER A 174 9.45 -7.13 1.99
CA SER A 174 9.38 -5.74 1.55
C SER A 174 10.31 -4.91 2.41
N GLN A 175 11.17 -4.10 1.78
CA GLN A 175 12.00 -3.12 2.48
C GLN A 175 11.38 -1.73 2.39
N TRP A 176 11.67 -0.89 3.37
CA TRP A 176 11.19 0.49 3.40
C TRP A 176 12.13 1.35 4.24
N ASN A 177 12.23 2.64 3.89
CA ASN A 177 13.05 3.62 4.58
C ASN A 177 12.15 4.52 5.47
N PRO A 178 12.24 4.44 6.82
CA PRO A 178 11.40 5.22 7.72
C PRO A 178 11.52 6.74 7.51
N ASP A 179 12.73 7.26 7.23
CA ASP A 179 12.96 8.69 7.05
C ASP A 179 12.30 9.20 5.77
N ARG A 180 12.36 8.38 4.71
CA ARG A 180 11.64 8.67 3.47
C ARG A 180 10.14 8.65 3.67
N LEU A 181 9.60 7.62 4.33
CA LEU A 181 8.18 7.53 4.64
C LEU A 181 7.70 8.73 5.47
N PHE A 182 8.51 9.18 6.42
CA PHE A 182 8.21 10.36 7.24
C PHE A 182 8.18 11.64 6.39
N SER A 183 9.12 11.80 5.46
CA SER A 183 9.11 12.91 4.50
C SER A 183 7.90 12.86 3.56
N GLU A 184 7.55 11.67 3.06
CA GLU A 184 6.35 11.46 2.24
C GLU A 184 5.06 11.79 3.00
N ILE A 185 4.96 11.44 4.29
CA ILE A 185 3.82 11.83 5.16
C ILE A 185 3.68 13.35 5.23
N GLN A 186 4.79 14.09 5.36
CA GLN A 186 4.77 15.56 5.39
C GLN A 186 4.31 16.14 4.06
N ILE A 187 4.77 15.58 2.93
CA ILE A 187 4.31 15.96 1.59
C ILE A 187 2.81 15.69 1.45
N LEU A 188 2.34 14.48 1.80
CA LEU A 188 0.94 14.10 1.75
C LEU A 188 0.07 15.03 2.60
N SER A 189 0.50 15.34 3.83
CA SER A 189 -0.20 16.26 4.74
C SER A 189 -0.39 17.64 4.11
N LEU A 190 0.64 18.16 3.45
CA LEU A 190 0.58 19.44 2.75
C LEU A 190 -0.38 19.39 1.55
N LEU A 191 -0.32 18.33 0.74
CA LEU A 191 -1.24 18.15 -0.39
C LEU A 191 -2.69 18.01 0.09
N ILE A 192 -2.94 17.25 1.16
CA ILE A 192 -4.25 17.13 1.80
C ILE A 192 -4.77 18.50 2.25
N SER A 193 -3.91 19.31 2.88
CA SER A 193 -4.26 20.67 3.27
C SER A 193 -4.66 21.53 2.07
N ASN A 194 -3.95 21.41 0.95
CA ASN A 194 -4.27 22.15 -0.27
C ASN A 194 -5.59 21.68 -0.90
N ILE A 195 -5.90 20.38 -0.88
CA ILE A 195 -7.22 19.87 -1.31
C ILE A 195 -8.31 20.48 -0.44
N LYS A 196 -8.12 20.55 0.87
CA LYS A 196 -9.06 21.22 1.78
C LYS A 196 -9.24 22.69 1.43
N SER A 197 -8.15 23.43 1.23
CA SER A 197 -8.19 24.84 0.80
C SER A 197 -8.96 25.02 -0.52
N PHE A 198 -8.72 24.15 -1.50
CA PHE A 198 -9.44 24.12 -2.77
C PHE A 198 -10.94 23.86 -2.57
N LEU A 199 -11.32 22.87 -1.77
CA LEU A 199 -12.71 22.53 -1.49
C LEU A 199 -13.45 23.66 -0.77
N ILE A 200 -12.77 24.37 0.14
CA ILE A 200 -13.30 25.58 0.77
C ILE A 200 -13.52 26.66 -0.30
N ALA A 201 -12.55 26.88 -1.18
CA ALA A 201 -12.63 27.91 -2.22
C ALA A 201 -13.83 27.74 -3.17
N ILE A 202 -14.19 26.50 -3.51
CA ILE A 202 -15.26 26.22 -4.47
C ILE A 202 -16.64 26.04 -3.84
N ASN A 203 -16.73 25.71 -2.54
CA ASN A 203 -18.00 25.44 -1.87
C ASN A 203 -18.44 26.56 -0.91
N CYS A 204 -17.49 27.28 -0.30
CA CYS A 204 -17.81 28.32 0.67
C CYS A 204 -18.08 29.65 -0.06
N LYS A 205 -19.23 30.26 0.22
CA LYS A 205 -19.62 31.57 -0.31
C LYS A 205 -19.05 32.74 0.51
N GLU A 206 -18.63 32.48 1.73
CA GLU A 206 -18.07 33.49 2.62
C GLU A 206 -16.55 33.65 2.43
N PRO A 207 -16.01 34.86 2.60
CA PRO A 207 -14.57 35.10 2.50
C PRO A 207 -13.83 34.41 3.63
N HIS A 208 -13.33 33.20 3.35
CA HIS A 208 -12.37 32.52 4.20
C HIS A 208 -10.96 32.87 3.78
N LYS A 209 -10.05 32.97 4.76
CA LYS A 209 -8.62 33.06 4.48
C LYS A 209 -8.15 31.71 3.95
N ILE A 210 -8.09 31.59 2.63
CA ILE A 210 -7.63 30.39 1.93
C ILE A 210 -6.13 30.55 1.68
N GLU A 211 -5.35 29.59 2.16
CA GLU A 211 -3.91 29.56 1.95
C GLU A 211 -3.53 28.22 1.31
N PHE A 212 -2.82 28.30 0.19
CA PHE A 212 -2.16 27.15 -0.42
C PHE A 212 -0.73 27.13 0.04
N LYS A 213 -0.30 25.98 0.56
CA LYS A 213 1.04 25.79 1.12
C LYS A 213 1.90 25.01 0.16
N LEU A 214 3.20 25.33 0.13
CA LEU A 214 4.19 24.63 -0.66
C LEU A 214 5.32 24.09 0.20
N PRO A 215 5.87 22.93 -0.15
CA PRO A 215 7.06 22.44 0.51
C PRO A 215 8.22 23.39 0.21
N LYS A 216 9.07 23.60 1.22
CA LYS A 216 10.30 24.36 1.04
C LYS A 216 11.22 23.63 0.05
N THR A 217 11.91 24.37 -0.81
CA THR A 217 12.84 23.80 -1.80
C THR A 217 13.94 22.97 -1.15
N GLU A 218 14.47 23.40 -0.01
CA GLU A 218 15.48 22.65 0.77
C GLU A 218 14.95 21.29 1.20
N PHE A 219 13.73 21.26 1.78
CA PHE A 219 13.08 20.02 2.17
C PHE A 219 12.89 19.05 0.99
N LEU A 220 12.50 19.56 -0.20
CA LEU A 220 12.37 18.72 -1.39
C LEU A 220 13.72 18.16 -1.86
N LYS A 221 14.80 18.95 -1.77
CA LYS A 221 16.16 18.47 -2.08
C LYS A 221 16.59 17.37 -1.12
N ASP A 222 16.37 17.57 0.18
CA ASP A 222 16.68 16.57 1.20
C ASP A 222 15.92 15.27 0.95
N TYR A 223 14.62 15.38 0.66
CA TYR A 223 13.77 14.24 0.31
C TYR A 223 14.29 13.47 -0.91
N GLN A 224 14.70 14.16 -1.98
CA GLN A 224 15.23 13.51 -3.18
C GLN A 224 16.58 12.81 -2.96
N ASN A 225 17.34 13.26 -1.96
CA ASN A 225 18.62 12.64 -1.57
C ASN A 225 18.43 11.44 -0.63
N LEU A 226 17.22 11.20 -0.10
CA LEU A 226 16.96 10.03 0.71
C LEU A 226 16.95 8.78 -0.18
N PRO A 227 17.65 7.70 0.24
CA PRO A 227 17.70 6.49 -0.56
C PRO A 227 16.29 5.94 -0.77
N ASP A 228 16.00 5.56 -2.02
CA ASP A 228 14.89 4.69 -2.33
C ASP A 228 14.98 3.43 -1.43
N PRO A 229 13.87 2.80 -1.06
CA PRO A 229 13.93 1.50 -0.38
C PRO A 229 14.82 0.54 -1.18
N GLU A 230 16.00 0.19 -0.65
CA GLU A 230 16.88 -0.77 -1.29
C GLU A 230 16.14 -2.12 -1.40
N LEU A 231 15.97 -2.58 -2.63
CA LEU A 231 15.12 -3.71 -3.04
C LEU A 231 13.61 -3.58 -2.79
N ILE A 232 12.96 -3.15 -3.88
CA ILE A 232 11.63 -3.57 -4.33
C ILE A 232 11.37 -5.04 -3.93
N SER A 233 10.20 -5.26 -3.33
CA SER A 233 9.80 -6.53 -2.74
C SER A 233 10.14 -7.77 -3.58
N GLY A 234 10.59 -8.84 -2.93
CA GLY A 234 10.81 -10.13 -3.59
C GLY A 234 9.94 -11.23 -3.01
N LYS A 235 9.80 -12.30 -3.80
CA LYS A 235 9.04 -13.49 -3.47
C LYS A 235 10.01 -14.66 -3.29
N LEU A 236 10.00 -15.29 -2.12
CA LEU A 236 10.61 -16.59 -1.92
C LEU A 236 9.54 -17.66 -2.01
N GLU A 237 9.58 -18.43 -3.10
CA GLU A 237 8.79 -19.64 -3.24
C GLU A 237 9.47 -20.75 -2.46
N ARG A 238 8.84 -21.18 -1.36
CA ARG A 238 9.30 -22.37 -0.65
C ARG A 238 8.61 -23.56 -1.31
N TRP A 239 9.29 -24.21 -2.23
CA TRP A 239 8.89 -25.50 -2.78
C TRP A 239 9.18 -26.57 -1.72
N SER A 240 8.31 -26.69 -0.72
CA SER A 240 8.32 -27.83 0.22
C SER A 240 7.28 -28.89 -0.16
N ILE A 241 6.58 -28.71 -1.28
CA ILE A 241 5.65 -29.68 -1.84
C ILE A 241 6.37 -30.32 -3.02
N SER A 242 6.55 -31.64 -3.00
CA SER A 242 7.07 -32.40 -4.14
C SER A 242 6.31 -32.01 -5.40
N PRO A 243 6.96 -31.75 -6.56
CA PRO A 243 6.26 -31.41 -7.80
C PRO A 243 5.21 -32.46 -8.22
N ASN A 244 5.25 -33.67 -7.63
CA ASN A 244 4.32 -34.77 -7.85
C ASN A 244 3.20 -34.87 -6.79
N TYR A 245 2.67 -33.74 -6.30
CA TYR A 245 1.57 -33.78 -5.34
C TYR A 245 0.23 -34.11 -6.03
N LYS A 246 -0.56 -35.02 -5.43
CA LYS A 246 -1.94 -35.27 -5.85
C LYS A 246 -2.88 -34.32 -5.13
N LEU A 247 -3.65 -33.54 -5.87
CA LEU A 247 -4.73 -32.72 -5.32
C LEU A 247 -5.93 -33.63 -5.02
N ILE A 248 -6.22 -33.83 -3.74
CA ILE A 248 -7.37 -34.63 -3.27
C ILE A 248 -8.59 -33.75 -3.01
N ASP A 249 -9.78 -34.20 -3.35
CA ASP A 249 -11.02 -33.44 -3.08
C ASP A 249 -11.50 -33.57 -1.63
N LYS A 250 -12.59 -32.88 -1.28
CA LYS A 250 -13.13 -32.90 0.10
C LYS A 250 -13.53 -34.30 0.54
N ASN A 251 -14.12 -35.10 -0.35
CA ASN A 251 -14.63 -36.43 -0.02
C ASN A 251 -13.48 -37.41 0.14
N GLU A 252 -12.48 -37.32 -0.73
CA GLU A 252 -11.24 -38.11 -0.63
C GLU A 252 -10.46 -37.77 0.65
N LEU A 253 -10.35 -36.48 0.99
CA LEU A 253 -9.76 -36.03 2.25
C LEU A 253 -10.55 -36.54 3.47
N LEU A 254 -11.88 -36.43 3.46
CA LEU A 254 -12.72 -36.92 4.57
C LEU A 254 -12.58 -38.42 4.76
N LYS A 255 -12.51 -39.19 3.67
CA LYS A 255 -12.26 -40.63 3.72
C LYS A 255 -10.90 -40.94 4.36
N ILE A 256 -9.83 -40.26 3.95
CA ILE A 256 -8.49 -40.41 4.55
C ILE A 256 -8.51 -40.07 6.04
N ILE A 257 -9.14 -38.96 6.45
CA ILE A 257 -9.20 -38.57 7.87
C ILE A 257 -10.03 -39.59 8.67
N GLN A 258 -11.10 -40.14 8.11
CA GLN A 258 -11.91 -41.18 8.75
C GLN A 258 -11.15 -42.50 8.90
N GLU A 259 -10.34 -42.88 7.91
CA GLU A 259 -9.50 -44.08 7.93
C GLU A 259 -8.33 -43.95 8.91
N GLU A 260 -7.65 -42.79 8.93
CA GLU A 260 -6.49 -42.52 9.79
C GLU A 260 -6.88 -42.16 11.24
N PHE A 261 -8.03 -41.50 11.43
CA PHE A 261 -8.49 -41.02 12.74
C PHE A 261 -9.95 -41.40 13.00
N PRO A 262 -10.28 -42.71 13.07
CA PRO A 262 -11.66 -43.17 13.23
C PRO A 262 -12.31 -42.67 14.53
N GLY A 263 -11.52 -42.40 15.58
CA GLY A 263 -11.99 -41.87 16.87
C GLY A 263 -12.53 -40.45 16.82
N LEU A 264 -12.13 -39.62 15.85
CA LEU A 264 -12.66 -38.25 15.69
C LEU A 264 -14.11 -38.22 15.19
N PHE A 265 -14.59 -39.34 14.64
CA PHE A 265 -15.93 -39.46 14.06
C PHE A 265 -16.84 -40.42 14.83
N LYS A 266 -16.34 -41.03 15.92
CA LYS A 266 -17.19 -41.70 16.89
C LYS A 266 -17.91 -40.62 17.69
N GLN A 267 -19.17 -40.38 17.37
CA GLN A 267 -20.09 -39.73 18.31
C GLN A 267 -20.25 -40.71 19.48
N GLU A 268 -19.60 -40.42 20.61
CA GLU A 268 -20.04 -40.97 21.89
C GLU A 268 -21.41 -40.37 22.19
N TYR A 269 -22.45 -41.03 21.68
CA TYR A 269 -23.77 -40.98 22.31
C TYR A 269 -23.80 -42.10 23.33
N ASP A 270 -23.24 -41.83 24.51
CA ASP A 270 -23.64 -42.55 25.71
C ASP A 270 -24.90 -41.84 26.26
N ILE A 271 -26.05 -42.50 26.12
CA ILE A 271 -27.26 -42.25 26.93
C ILE A 271 -27.13 -43.09 28.19
#